data_AF-A0AAW4HJN7-F1
#
_entry.id   AF-A0AAW4HJN7-F1
#
_cell.length_a   1.000
_cell.length_b   1.000
_cell.length_c   1.000
_cell.angle_alpha   90.00
_cell.angle_beta   90.00
_cell.angle_gamma   90.00
#
_symmetry.space_group_name_H-M   'P 1'
#
loop_
_entity.id
_entity.type
_entity.pdbx_description
1 polymer ?
#
loop_
_entity_poly.entity_id
_entity_poly.type
_entity_poly.pdbx_seq_one_letter_code
_entity_poly.pdbx_strand_id
1 'polypeptide(L)' 'YDDKQFHTTVIKDVLLWIEHNLDQSLLLDDVANKAGYTKWYFQRLFKKVTGVTLASYIRARGLTKAAVELRLTKKTILE' A
#
# COMPACT_ATOMS: atom_id res chain seq x y z
N TYR A 1 -20.12 18.18 2.94
CA TYR A 1 -19.46 17.95 1.63
C TYR A 1 -17.93 17.77 1.76
N ASP A 2 -17.35 17.74 2.96
CA ASP A 2 -15.88 17.83 3.15
C ASP A 2 -15.17 16.48 3.44
N ASP A 3 -15.83 15.56 4.17
CA ASP A 3 -15.20 14.30 4.63
C ASP A 3 -14.73 13.36 3.51
N LYS A 4 -15.43 13.32 2.38
CA LYS A 4 -15.09 12.37 1.29
C LYS A 4 -13.79 12.77 0.58
N GLN A 5 -13.56 14.08 0.43
CA GLN A 5 -12.34 14.61 -0.17
C GLN A 5 -11.14 14.32 0.75
N PHE A 6 -11.29 14.61 2.04
CA PHE A 6 -10.26 14.36 3.05
C PHE A 6 -9.84 12.89 3.11
N HIS A 7 -10.80 11.96 3.22
CA HIS A 7 -10.50 10.53 3.23
C HIS A 7 -9.75 10.06 1.97
N THR A 8 -10.10 10.61 0.81
CA THR A 8 -9.43 10.24 -0.44
C THR A 8 -7.97 10.70 -0.45
N THR A 9 -7.69 11.88 0.07
CA THR A 9 -6.32 12.39 0.23
C THR A 9 -5.51 11.51 1.18
N VAL A 10 -6.05 11.16 2.35
CA VAL A 10 -5.35 10.29 3.30
C VAL A 10 -5.05 8.92 2.69
N ILE A 11 -5.99 8.33 1.96
CA ILE A 11 -5.74 7.05 1.27
C ILE A 11 -4.62 7.18 0.23
N LYS A 12 -4.58 8.26 -0.55
CA LYS A 12 -3.51 8.49 -1.54
C LYS A 12 -2.14 8.60 -0.87
N ASP A 13 -2.03 9.37 0.20
CA ASP A 13 -0.76 9.54 0.93
C ASP A 13 -0.29 8.21 1.53
N VAL A 14 -1.22 7.43 2.09
CA VAL A 14 -0.89 6.11 2.64
C VAL A 14 -0.50 5.14 1.53
N LEU A 15 -1.15 5.17 0.36
CA LEU A 15 -0.75 4.36 -0.79
C LEU A 15 0.68 4.67 -1.23
N LEU A 16 1.02 5.95 -1.39
CA LEU A 16 2.38 6.37 -1.71
C LEU A 16 3.39 5.89 -0.66
N TRP A 17 3.03 6.01 0.62
CA TRP A 17 3.89 5.51 1.69
C TRP A 17 4.08 3.99 1.64
N ILE A 18 3.02 3.22 1.39
CA ILE A 18 3.12 1.76 1.20
C ILE A 18 4.08 1.44 0.06
N GLU A 19 3.92 2.06 -1.11
CA GLU A 19 4.77 1.79 -2.29
C GLU A 19 6.26 2.00 -2.02
N HIS A 20 6.62 3.04 -1.26
CA HIS A 20 8.00 3.31 -0.87
C HIS A 20 8.55 2.34 0.18
N ASN A 21 7.69 1.66 0.94
CA ASN A 21 8.10 0.77 2.04
C ASN A 21 7.85 -0.72 1.73
N LEU A 22 7.50 -1.09 0.49
CA LEU A 22 7.21 -2.48 0.09
C LEU A 22 8.39 -3.46 0.29
N ASP A 23 9.62 -2.96 0.40
CA ASP A 23 10.81 -3.80 0.63
C ASP A 23 11.00 -4.18 2.09
N GLN A 24 10.28 -3.50 2.97
CA GLN A 24 10.30 -3.76 4.41
C GLN A 24 9.10 -4.64 4.77
N SER A 25 9.23 -5.41 5.85
CA SER A 25 8.10 -6.17 6.41
C SER A 25 7.05 -5.22 6.97
N LEU A 26 6.19 -4.67 6.11
CA LEU A 26 5.08 -3.78 6.46
C LEU A 26 4.02 -4.52 7.28
N LEU A 27 3.86 -4.15 8.55
CA LEU A 27 2.75 -4.61 9.37
C LEU A 27 1.51 -3.74 9.07
N LEU A 28 0.33 -4.36 9.14
CA LEU A 28 -0.94 -3.64 8.94
C LEU A 28 -1.15 -2.53 9.99
N ASP A 29 -0.59 -2.71 11.18
CA ASP A 29 -0.63 -1.75 12.27
C ASP A 29 0.21 -0.49 11.95
N ASP A 30 1.37 -0.64 11.30
CA ASP A 30 2.21 0.49 10.89
C ASP A 30 1.48 1.39 9.89
N VAL A 31 0.78 0.77 8.94
CA VAL A 31 0.00 1.49 7.92
C VAL A 31 -1.15 2.27 8.57
N ALA A 32 -1.85 1.67 9.53
CA ALA A 32 -2.94 2.32 10.24
C ALA A 32 -2.44 3.50 11.10
N ASN A 33 -1.33 3.29 11.81
CA ASN A 33 -0.67 4.33 12.60
C ASN A 33 -0.21 5.49 11.72
N LYS A 34 0.36 5.20 10.54
CA LYS A 34 0.74 6.23 9.56
C LYS A 34 -0.45 7.05 9.09
N ALA A 35 -1.62 6.43 8.97
CA ALA A 35 -2.85 7.09 8.57
C ALA A 35 -3.53 7.90 9.70
N GLY A 36 -3.05 7.77 10.95
CA GLY A 36 -3.66 8.40 12.12
C GLY A 36 -4.96 7.75 12.58
N TYR A 37 -5.20 6.49 12.20
CA TYR A 37 -6.43 5.77 12.51
C TYR A 37 -6.16 4.45 13.21
N THR A 38 -7.16 3.96 13.94
CA THR A 38 -7.13 2.57 14.41
C THR A 38 -7.13 1.62 13.21
N LYS A 39 -6.45 0.48 13.34
CA LYS A 39 -6.37 -0.56 12.31
C LYS A 39 -7.72 -0.93 11.72
N TRP A 40 -8.71 -1.15 12.57
CA TRP A 40 -10.05 -1.52 12.14
C TRP A 40 -10.73 -0.42 11.30
N TYR A 41 -10.64 0.84 11.74
CA TYR A 41 -11.25 1.96 11.01
C TYR A 41 -10.56 2.14 9.66
N PHE A 42 -9.23 2.12 9.66
CA PHE A 42 -8.44 2.29 8.45
C PHE A 42 -8.71 1.19 7.43
N GLN A 43 -8.77 -0.08 7.85
CA GLN A 43 -9.07 -1.19 6.95
C GLN A 43 -10.45 -1.05 6.29
N ARG A 44 -11.47 -0.60 7.03
CA ARG A 44 -12.79 -0.32 6.46
C ARG A 44 -12.74 0.84 5.49
N LEU A 45 -12.11 1.95 5.88
CA LEU A 45 -12.01 3.14 5.06
C LEU A 45 -11.29 2.84 3.75
N PHE A 46 -10.14 2.17 3.85
CA PHE A 46 -9.36 1.72 2.71
C PHE A 46 -10.21 0.88 1.77
N LYS A 47 -10.87 -0.17 2.27
CA LYS A 47 -11.74 -1.01 1.43
C LYS A 47 -12.90 -0.23 0.80
N LYS A 48 -13.49 0.72 1.53
CA LYS A 48 -14.57 1.58 1.02
C LYS A 48 -14.09 2.47 -0.14
N VAL A 49 -12.86 2.95 -0.08
CA VAL A 49 -12.28 3.86 -1.09
C VAL A 49 -11.66 3.11 -2.27
N THR A 50 -10.91 2.04 -2.01
CA THR A 50 -10.13 1.31 -3.04
C THR A 50 -10.85 0.08 -3.59
N GLY A 51 -11.91 -0.40 -2.93
CA GLY A 51 -12.62 -1.63 -3.28
C GLY A 51 -11.93 -2.92 -2.82
N VAL A 52 -10.69 -2.86 -2.31
CA VAL A 52 -9.90 -4.03 -1.92
C VAL A 52 -9.43 -3.92 -0.46
N THR A 53 -9.12 -5.05 0.17
CA THR A 53 -8.57 -5.03 1.53
C THR A 53 -7.12 -4.56 1.53
N LEU A 54 -6.71 -3.85 2.58
CA LEU A 54 -5.33 -3.40 2.73
C LEU A 54 -4.31 -4.53 2.64
N ALA A 55 -4.58 -5.67 3.29
CA ALA A 55 -3.69 -6.83 3.25
C ALA A 55 -3.56 -7.43 1.85
N SER A 56 -4.66 -7.48 1.08
CA SER A 56 -4.61 -7.93 -0.32
C SER A 56 -3.81 -6.98 -1.19
N TYR A 57 -3.97 -5.68 -0.99
CA TYR A 57 -3.22 -4.65 -1.71
C TYR A 57 -1.71 -4.81 -1.48
N ILE A 58 -1.27 -4.84 -0.22
CA ILE A 58 0.16 -4.96 0.13
C ILE A 58 0.77 -6.24 -0.47
N ARG A 59 0.09 -7.39 -0.33
CA ARG A 59 0.57 -8.66 -0.91
C ARG A 59 0.69 -8.61 -2.43
N ALA A 60 -0.31 -8.07 -3.11
CA ALA A 60 -0.31 -7.98 -4.58
C ALA A 60 0.82 -7.06 -5.08
N ARG A 61 1.05 -5.94 -4.38
CA ARG A 61 2.13 -5.01 -4.70
C ARG A 61 3.51 -5.59 -4.43
N GLY A 62 3.71 -6.28 -3.30
CA GLY A 62 4.96 -6.99 -2.99
C GLY A 62 5.30 -8.04 -4.07
N LEU A 63 4.31 -8.85 -4.48
CA LEU A 63 4.51 -9.83 -5.56
C LEU A 63 4.86 -9.16 -6.89
N THR A 64 4.16 -8.08 -7.23
CA THR A 64 4.42 -7.31 -8.47
C THR A 64 5.83 -6.74 -8.46
N LYS A 65 6.27 -6.17 -7.34
CA LYS A 65 7.60 -5.59 -7.19
C LYS A 65 8.70 -6.65 -7.34
N ALA A 66 8.59 -7.77 -6.61
CA ALA A 66 9.53 -8.88 -6.73
C ALA A 66 9.60 -9.43 -8.17
N ALA A 67 8.46 -9.55 -8.86
CA ALA A 67 8.42 -9.98 -10.25
C ALA A 67 9.12 -8.98 -11.20
N VAL A 68 8.95 -7.68 -10.97
CA VAL A 68 9.64 -6.62 -11.73
C VAL A 68 11.14 -6.66 -11.49
N GLU A 69 11.59 -6.78 -10.24
CA GLU A 69 13.00 -6.88 -9.88
C GLU A 69 13.68 -8.12 -10.49
N LEU A 70 13.01 -9.28 -10.44
CA LEU A 70 13.50 -10.49 -11.11
C LEU A 70 13.64 -10.32 -12.63
N ARG A 71 12.74 -9.57 -13.26
CA ARG A 71 12.80 -9.29 -14.71
C ARG A 71 13.92 -8.31 -15.06
N LEU A 72 14.17 -7.31 -14.21
CA LEU A 72 15.22 -6.31 -14.43
C LEU A 72 16.61 -6.91 -14.19
N THR A 73 16.79 -7.65 -13.09
CA THR A 73 18.06 -8.33 -12.77
C THR A 73 18.44 -9.37 -13.83
N LYS A 74 17.47 -10.10 -14.39
CA LYS A 74 17.72 -11.02 -15.52
C LYS A 74 18.11 -10.33 -16.83
N LYS A 75 17.79 -9.03 -17.00
CA LYS A 75 18.19 -8.25 -18.18
C LYS A 75 19.60 -7.66 -18.05
N THR A 76 20.09 -7.42 -16.83
CA THR A 76 21.38 -6.75 -16.57
C THR A 76 22.58 -7.70 -16.43
N ILE A 77 22.41 -9.02 -16.45
CA ILE A 77 23.52 -10.00 -16.31
C ILE A 77 24.09 -10.42 -17.69
N LEU A 78 23.64 -9.82 -18.80
CA LEU A 78 24.05 -10.18 -20.16
C LEU A 78 24.69 -9.03 -20.95
N GLU A 79 25.34 -8.07 -20.29
CA GLU A 79 26.23 -7.10 -20.97
C GLU A 79 27.69 -7.35 -20.64
#